data_AF-A0A382PCR0-F1
#
_entry.id   AF-A0A382PCR0-F1
#
_cell.length_a   1.000
_cell.length_b   1.000
_cell.length_c   1.000
_cell.angle_alpha   90.00
_cell.angle_beta   90.00
_cell.angle_gamma   90.00
#
_symmetry.space_group_name_H-M   'P 1'
#
loop_
_entity.id
_entity.type
_entity.pdbx_description
1 polymer ?
#
loop_
_entity_poly.entity_id
_entity_poly.type
_entity_poly.pdbx_seq_one_letter_code
_entity_poly.pdbx_strand_id
1 'polypeptide(L)'
;DLAEHYAITWLWDKGYHVFKNCGCTGPVDIVALDPEGKITLIDVKSYKDSRLSSKTPAQKKLGVQYLHYNSKTRKLRFINHRKQKGQVA
;
A
#
# COMPACT_ATOMS: atom_id res chain seq x y z
N ASP A 1 -9.39 6.97 -6.58
CA ASP A 1 -9.60 7.63 -5.28
C ASP A 1 -8.60 8.79 -5.10
N LEU A 2 -8.95 9.87 -4.37
CA LEU A 2 -8.02 10.95 -4.02
C LEU A 2 -6.81 10.42 -3.22
N ALA A 3 -7.02 9.47 -2.31
CA ALA A 3 -5.94 8.88 -1.51
C ALA A 3 -4.89 8.17 -2.39
N GLU A 4 -5.32 7.48 -3.44
CA GLU A 4 -4.43 6.83 -4.41
C GLU A 4 -3.60 7.84 -5.19
N HIS A 5 -4.17 8.99 -5.56
CA HIS A 5 -3.41 10.03 -6.25
C HIS A 5 -2.29 10.60 -5.37
N TYR A 6 -2.57 10.85 -4.09
CA TYR A 6 -1.53 11.23 -3.12
C TYR A 6 -0.48 10.12 -2.91
N ALA A 7 -0.91 8.85 -2.94
CA ALA A 7 0.01 7.72 -2.87
C ALA A 7 0.95 7.67 -4.07
N ILE A 8 0.43 7.88 -5.28
CA ILE A 8 1.22 7.92 -6.51
C ILE A 8 2.27 9.02 -6.43
N THR A 9 1.88 10.26 -6.10
CA THR A 9 2.83 11.38 -6.03
C THR A 9 3.89 11.13 -4.97
N TRP A 10 3.51 10.61 -3.81
CA TRP A 10 4.46 10.31 -2.73
C TRP A 10 5.46 9.19 -3.08
N LEU A 11 5.04 8.22 -3.89
CA LEU A 11 5.93 7.17 -4.42
C LEU A 11 6.88 7.74 -5.48
N TRP A 12 6.40 8.63 -6.36
CA TRP A 12 7.25 9.34 -7.32
C TRP A 12 8.31 10.21 -6.66
N ASP A 13 7.94 10.94 -5.60
CA ASP A 13 8.90 11.73 -4.81
C ASP A 13 10.04 10.88 -4.21
N LYS A 14 9.82 9.56 -4.13
CA LYS A 14 10.80 8.57 -3.65
C LYS A 14 11.51 7.82 -4.78
N GLY A 15 11.25 8.16 -6.04
CA GLY A 15 11.88 7.56 -7.21
C GLY A 15 11.26 6.24 -7.67
N TYR A 16 10.08 5.86 -7.18
CA TYR A 16 9.42 4.63 -7.63
C TYR A 16 8.78 4.80 -9.01
N HIS A 17 8.80 3.75 -9.84
CA HIS A 17 7.84 3.61 -10.94
C HIS A 17 6.53 3.05 -10.40
N VAL A 18 5.40 3.63 -10.84
CA VAL A 18 4.09 3.38 -10.22
C VAL A 18 3.09 2.94 -11.28
N PHE A 19 2.45 1.78 -11.06
CA PHE A 19 1.40 1.23 -11.91
C PHE A 19 0.11 1.16 -11.10
N LYS A 20 -0.91 1.89 -11.53
CA LYS A 20 -2.23 1.91 -10.89
C LYS A 20 -3.13 0.83 -11.50
N ASN A 21 -3.83 0.09 -10.64
CA ASN A 21 -4.91 -0.78 -11.05
C ASN A 21 -6.14 0.04 -11.44
N CYS A 22 -6.31 0.32 -12.72
CA CYS A 22 -7.46 1.06 -13.24
C CYS A 22 -8.79 0.27 -13.13
N GLY A 23 -8.73 -1.04 -12.94
CA GLY A 23 -9.90 -1.89 -12.74
C GLY A 23 -10.56 -1.74 -11.36
N CYS A 24 -9.92 -1.05 -10.41
CA CYS A 24 -10.44 -0.75 -9.07
C CYS A 24 -11.00 -1.95 -8.30
N THR A 25 -10.54 -3.15 -8.62
CA THR A 25 -10.99 -4.43 -8.07
C THR A 25 -9.80 -5.30 -7.73
N GLY A 26 -9.99 -6.21 -6.76
CA GLY A 26 -8.95 -7.14 -6.33
C GLY A 26 -8.14 -6.64 -5.12
N PRO A 27 -7.02 -7.31 -4.79
CA PRO A 27 -6.32 -7.10 -3.53
C PRO A 27 -5.27 -5.98 -3.55
N VAL A 28 -5.02 -5.36 -4.70
CA VAL A 28 -3.93 -4.40 -4.96
C VAL A 28 -4.45 -3.19 -5.74
N ASP A 29 -4.14 -2.00 -5.25
CA ASP A 29 -4.45 -0.73 -5.91
C ASP A 29 -3.27 -0.25 -6.75
N ILE A 30 -2.05 -0.44 -6.24
CA ILE A 30 -0.82 0.07 -6.84
C ILE A 30 0.27 -1.01 -6.82
N VAL A 31 1.00 -1.12 -7.92
CA VAL A 31 2.30 -1.79 -7.97
C VAL A 31 3.37 -0.71 -8.03
N ALA A 32 4.31 -0.74 -7.09
CA ALA A 32 5.44 0.18 -7.03
C ALA A 32 6.75 -0.59 -7.25
N LEU A 33 7.57 -0.14 -8.19
CA LEU A 33 8.90 -0.67 -8.48
C LEU A 33 9.93 0.34 -7.97
N ASP A 34 10.77 -0.05 -7.02
CA ASP A 34 11.85 0.81 -6.53
C ASP A 34 13.02 0.89 -7.54
N PRO A 35 13.94 1.85 -7.37
CA PRO A 35 15.10 2.01 -8.26
C PRO A 35 15.99 0.76 -8.37
N GLU A 36 15.97 -0.11 -7.35
CA GLU A 36 16.70 -1.37 -7.31
C GLU A 36 15.97 -2.53 -8.00
N GLY A 37 14.77 -2.29 -8.55
CA GLY A 37 13.99 -3.26 -9.30
C GLY A 37 13.12 -4.17 -8.44
N LYS A 38 12.94 -3.87 -7.15
CA LYS A 38 12.07 -4.62 -6.25
C LYS A 38 10.62 -4.11 -6.31
N ILE A 39 9.72 -5.07 -6.42
CA ILE A 39 8.27 -4.85 -6.54
C ILE A 39 7.63 -4.82 -5.14
N THR A 40 6.80 -3.81 -4.90
CA THR A 40 5.91 -3.71 -3.75
C THR A 40 4.46 -3.62 -4.23
N LEU A 41 3.63 -4.58 -3.79
CA LEU A 41 2.19 -4.55 -4.02
C LEU A 41 1.53 -3.74 -2.91
N ILE A 42 0.70 -2.75 -3.26
CA ILE A 42 0.19 -1.75 -2.33
C ILE A 42 -1.34 -1.69 -2.39
N ASP A 43 -1.95 -1.65 -1.21
CA ASP A 43 -3.37 -1.33 -0.99
C ASP A 43 -3.43 -0.04 -0.16
N VAL A 44 -4.10 0.99 -0.68
CA VAL A 44 -4.13 2.34 -0.14
C VAL A 44 -5.31 2.48 0.82
N LYS A 45 -5.02 2.83 2.08
CA LYS A 45 -6.03 2.96 3.13
C LYS A 45 -6.16 4.40 3.62
N SER A 46 -7.33 4.99 3.44
CA SER A 46 -7.65 6.31 4.01
C SER A 46 -8.16 6.17 5.45
N TYR A 47 -7.66 7.00 6.36
CA TYR A 47 -8.16 7.07 7.73
C TYR A 47 -9.53 7.78 7.75
N LYS A 48 -10.59 7.04 8.12
CA LYS A 48 -11.87 7.62 8.57
C LYS A 48 -12.17 7.30 10.03
N ASP A 49 -11.76 6.12 10.51
CA ASP A 49 -11.96 5.71 11.90
C ASP A 49 -10.86 4.75 12.38
N SER A 50 -10.70 4.69 13.69
CA SER A 50 -9.52 4.27 14.46
C SER A 50 -8.95 2.85 14.24
N ARG A 51 -9.54 2.02 13.36
CA ARG A 51 -9.09 0.63 13.13
C ARG A 51 -8.99 0.30 11.65
N LEU A 52 -7.78 0.09 11.16
CA LEU A 52 -7.53 -0.49 9.85
C LEU A 52 -8.03 -1.95 9.84
N SER A 53 -8.74 -2.33 8.78
CA SER A 53 -9.10 -3.72 8.55
C SER A 53 -7.84 -4.59 8.46
N SER A 54 -7.94 -5.85 8.88
CA SER A 54 -6.85 -6.81 8.68
C SER A 54 -6.72 -7.20 7.21
N LYS A 55 -5.50 -7.59 6.80
CA LYS A 55 -5.25 -8.15 5.45
C LYS A 55 -6.10 -9.38 5.19
N THR A 56 -6.69 -9.45 4.00
CA THR A 56 -7.37 -10.65 3.50
C THR A 56 -6.37 -11.80 3.30
N PRO A 57 -6.82 -13.07 3.23
CA PRO A 57 -5.93 -14.19 2.93
C PRO A 57 -5.14 -14.01 1.63
N ALA A 58 -5.79 -13.48 0.58
CA ALA A 58 -5.14 -13.17 -0.69
C ALA A 58 -4.04 -12.10 -0.53
N GLN A 59 -4.31 -11.03 0.22
CA GLN A 59 -3.32 -9.98 0.49
C GLN A 59 -2.12 -10.49 1.29
N LYS A 60 -2.34 -11.39 2.26
CA LYS A 60 -1.25 -12.04 3.01
C LYS A 60 -0.41 -12.91 2.10
N LYS A 61 -1.04 -13.75 1.27
CA LYS A 61 -0.35 -14.64 0.32
C LYS A 61 0.51 -13.84 -0.68
N LEU A 62 -0.01 -12.73 -1.18
CA LEU A 62 0.67 -11.86 -2.13
C LEU A 62 1.70 -10.91 -1.49
N GLY A 63 1.78 -10.86 -0.16
CA GLY A 63 2.70 -9.93 0.52
C GLY A 63 2.33 -8.45 0.36
N VAL A 64 1.05 -8.14 0.11
CA VAL A 64 0.55 -6.77 -0.09
C VAL A 64 0.88 -5.92 1.13
N GLN A 65 1.37 -4.70 0.91
CA GLN A 65 1.65 -3.70 1.91
C GLN A 65 0.54 -2.66 1.96
N TYR A 66 0.24 -2.18 3.16
CA TYR A 66 -0.72 -1.09 3.30
C TYR A 66 0.02 0.23 3.29
N LEU A 67 -0.42 1.13 2.41
CA LEU A 67 0.01 2.51 2.39
C LEU A 67 -1.11 3.36 2.95
N HIS A 68 -0.84 3.96 4.10
CA HIS A 68 -1.86 4.67 4.84
C HIS A 68 -1.85 6.15 4.50
N TYR A 69 -3.01 6.70 4.11
CA TYR A 69 -3.22 8.11 3.83
C TYR A 69 -4.03 8.77 4.96
N ASN A 70 -3.48 9.83 5.54
CA ASN A 70 -4.21 10.68 6.49
C ASN A 70 -4.91 11.82 5.74
N SER A 71 -6.23 11.77 5.63
CA SER A 71 -7.03 12.76 4.90
C SER A 71 -6.97 14.19 5.45
N LYS A 72 -6.62 14.36 6.74
CA LYS A 72 -6.50 15.68 7.39
C LYS A 72 -5.13 16.32 7.15
N THR A 73 -4.05 15.54 7.31
CA THR A 73 -2.66 16.04 7.22
C THR A 73 -2.01 15.78 5.87
N ARG A 74 -2.65 14.99 5.01
CA ARG A 74 -2.15 14.49 3.71
C ARG A 74 -0.87 13.67 3.81
N LYS A 75 -0.47 13.24 5.01
CA LYS A 75 0.73 12.43 5.23
C LYS A 75 0.47 10.96 4.86
N LEU A 76 1.51 10.33 4.30
CA LEU A 76 1.52 8.90 3.99
C LEU A 76 2.57 8.14 4.79
N ARG A 77 2.26 6.88 5.11
CA ARG A 77 3.21 5.95 5.72
C ARG A 77 2.89 4.50 5.38
N PHE A 78 3.92 3.68 5.21
CA PHE A 78 3.74 2.24 5.19
C PHE A 78 3.35 1.73 6.58
N ILE A 79 2.45 0.75 6.62
CA ILE A 79 2.06 0.08 7.86
C ILE A 79 2.82 -1.23 7.98
N ASN A 80 3.75 -1.26 8.95
CA ASN A 80 4.39 -2.50 9.36
C ASN A 80 3.39 -3.32 10.18
N HIS A 81 2.84 -4.37 9.57
CA HIS A 81 2.09 -5.37 10.34
C HIS A 81 3.06 -6.25 11.12
N ARG A 82 2.73 -6.54 12.38
CA ARG A 82 3.49 -7.48 13.22
C ARG A 82 3.59 -8.81 12.47
N LYS A 83 4.82 -9.30 12.23
CA LYS A 83 5.04 -10.62 11.63
C LYS A 83 4.26 -11.65 12.46
N GLN A 84 3.39 -12.44 11.83
CA GLN A 84 2.83 -13.61 12.50
C GLN A 84 3.99 -14.58 12.76
N LYS A 85 4.08 -15.12 13.98
CA LYS A 85 5.06 -16.17 14.32
C LYS A 85 4.88 -17.32 13.32
N GLY A 86 5.86 -17.56 12.44
CA GLY A 86 5.84 -18.70 11.52
C GLY A 86 6.32 -18.46 10.09
N GLN A 87 6.55 -17.22 9.64
CA GLN A 87 7.19 -16.97 8.33
C GLN A 87 8.70 -16.85 8.51
N VAL A 88 9.40 -17.95 8.27
CA VAL A 88 10.86 -18.01 8.11
C VAL A 88 11.23 -17.27 6.81
N ALA A 89 12.36 -16.57 6.85
CA ALA A 89 12.94 -15.82 5.75
C ALA A 89 13.38 -16.73 4.60
#